data_AF-A0A431NX28-F1
#
_entry.id   AF-A0A431NX28-F1
#
_cell.length_a   1.000
_cell.length_b   1.000
_cell.length_c   1.000
_cell.angle_alpha   90.00
_cell.angle_beta   90.00
_cell.angle_gamma   90.00
#
_symmetry.space_group_name_H-M   'P 1'
#
loop_
_entity.id
_entity.type
_entity.pdbx_description
1 polymer ?
#
loop_
_entity_poly.entity_id
_entity_poly.type
_entity_poly.pdbx_seq_one_letter_code
_entity_poly.pdbx_strand_id
1 'polypeptide(L)'
;MHEPPLRDRAAMILGGLGLVAGIASALLGTERPLDALQPLANLFLMHASLLPIGLCFAVAIGMGCWLVSRGPWHSLGAALVTLYAWSGAVHIAIRTQRNIGDEGHLVAASLAAGAFGAAVTHFGASVALPEARHWRALLVTIATGALFGLVFYAGERGLIDRRALFVVWQPAVAFVIGLAAARPISDPR
;
A
#
# COMPACT_ATOMS: atom_id res chain seq x y z
N MET A 1 9.59 -9.11 31.16
CA MET A 1 8.98 -8.77 29.87
C MET A 1 9.83 -7.66 29.26
N HIS A 2 10.62 -7.96 28.23
CA HIS A 2 11.30 -6.92 27.45
C HIS A 2 10.25 -6.27 26.55
N GLU A 3 9.98 -4.98 26.77
CA GLU A 3 9.26 -4.21 25.75
C GLU A 3 10.12 -4.19 24.48
N PRO A 4 9.55 -4.51 23.31
CA PRO A 4 10.30 -4.40 22.06
C PRO A 4 10.81 -2.97 21.91
N PRO A 5 12.03 -2.77 21.39
CA PRO A 5 12.57 -1.43 21.21
C PRO A 5 11.57 -0.60 20.38
N LEU A 6 11.42 0.69 20.71
CA LEU A 6 10.43 1.61 20.11
C LEU A 6 10.35 1.54 18.57
N ARG A 7 11.48 1.18 17.94
CA ARG A 7 11.60 0.96 16.50
C ARG A 7 10.72 -0.17 15.95
N ASP A 8 10.60 -1.25 16.69
CA ASP A 8 9.81 -2.40 16.26
C ASP A 8 8.31 -2.11 16.41
N ARG A 9 7.93 -1.20 17.30
CA ARG A 9 6.52 -0.90 17.55
C ARG A 9 5.81 -0.29 16.34
N ALA A 10 6.38 0.73 15.69
CA ALA A 10 5.76 1.37 14.52
C ALA A 10 5.66 0.39 13.33
N ALA A 11 6.72 -0.39 13.10
CA ALA A 11 6.74 -1.43 12.08
C ALA A 11 5.70 -2.52 12.35
N MET A 12 5.59 -3.01 13.58
CA MET A 12 4.60 -4.01 13.98
C MET A 12 3.16 -3.50 13.88
N ILE A 13 2.90 -2.24 14.27
CA ILE A 13 1.57 -1.63 14.14
C ILE A 13 1.17 -1.52 12.67
N LEU A 14 2.01 -0.88 11.85
CA LEU A 14 1.69 -0.66 10.44
C LEU A 14 1.67 -1.98 9.65
N GLY A 15 2.64 -2.87 9.87
CA GLY A 15 2.66 -4.19 9.24
C GLY A 15 1.47 -5.05 9.66
N GLY A 16 1.11 -5.05 10.95
CA GLY A 16 -0.05 -5.77 11.46
C GLY A 16 -1.37 -5.23 10.89
N LEU A 17 -1.56 -3.91 10.87
CA LEU A 17 -2.73 -3.30 10.23
C LEU A 17 -2.76 -3.53 8.72
N GLY A 18 -1.61 -3.50 8.06
CA GLY A 18 -1.46 -3.84 6.65
C GLY A 18 -1.85 -5.30 6.37
N LEU A 19 -1.54 -6.23 7.27
CA LEU A 19 -1.94 -7.63 7.15
C LEU A 19 -3.46 -7.78 7.31
N VAL A 20 -4.05 -7.12 8.32
CA VAL A 20 -5.50 -7.11 8.54
C VAL A 20 -6.22 -6.52 7.32
N ALA A 21 -5.72 -5.41 6.76
CA ALA A 21 -6.25 -4.83 5.53
C ALA A 21 -6.08 -5.78 4.34
N GLY A 22 -4.97 -6.49 4.24
CA GLY A 22 -4.71 -7.45 3.17
C GLY A 22 -5.68 -8.62 3.20
N ILE A 23 -5.94 -9.17 4.40
CA ILE A 23 -6.93 -10.23 4.62
C ILE A 23 -8.34 -9.69 4.31
N ALA A 24 -8.71 -8.52 4.83
CA ALA A 24 -10.01 -7.92 4.55
C ALA A 24 -10.22 -7.68 3.04
N SER A 25 -9.19 -7.17 2.35
CA SER A 25 -9.19 -6.96 0.90
C SER A 25 -9.37 -8.28 0.14
N ALA A 26 -8.68 -9.34 0.56
CA ALA A 26 -8.79 -10.67 -0.02
C ALA A 26 -10.18 -11.30 0.17
N LEU A 27 -10.82 -11.06 1.33
CA LEU A 27 -12.18 -11.56 1.63
C LEU A 27 -13.26 -10.79 0.88
N LEU A 28 -13.12 -9.47 0.75
CA LEU A 28 -14.06 -8.63 0.00
C LEU A 28 -14.01 -8.94 -1.51
N GLY A 29 -12.82 -9.27 -2.02
CA GLY A 29 -12.61 -9.63 -3.42
C GLY A 29 -12.96 -8.50 -4.39
N THR A 30 -12.95 -8.82 -5.68
CA THR A 30 -13.34 -7.90 -6.78
C THR A 30 -14.69 -8.26 -7.40
N GLU A 31 -15.37 -9.27 -6.86
CA GLU A 31 -16.49 -9.96 -7.51
C GLU A 31 -17.88 -9.42 -7.14
N ARG A 32 -17.97 -8.53 -6.15
CA ARG A 32 -19.25 -7.92 -5.78
C ARG A 32 -19.46 -6.64 -6.59
N PRO A 33 -20.46 -6.58 -7.49
CA PRO A 33 -20.84 -5.32 -8.12
C PRO A 33 -21.38 -4.39 -7.03
N LEU A 34 -20.71 -3.26 -6.85
CA LEU A 34 -21.05 -2.24 -5.86
C LEU A 34 -21.44 -0.95 -6.60
N ASP A 35 -22.36 -1.06 -7.55
CA ASP A 35 -22.72 0.03 -8.47
C ASP A 35 -23.16 1.30 -7.73
N ALA A 36 -23.79 1.14 -6.56
CA ALA A 36 -24.16 2.24 -5.67
C ALA A 36 -22.96 3.07 -5.18
N LEU A 37 -21.75 2.51 -5.16
CA LEU A 37 -20.51 3.18 -4.76
C LEU A 37 -19.78 3.82 -5.95
N GLN A 38 -20.25 3.68 -7.19
CA GLN A 38 -19.57 4.24 -8.35
C GLN A 38 -19.35 5.78 -8.28
N PRO A 39 -20.29 6.59 -7.76
CA PRO A 39 -20.04 8.03 -7.56
C PRO A 39 -18.84 8.30 -6.65
N LEU A 40 -18.70 7.52 -5.57
CA LEU A 40 -17.56 7.62 -4.65
C LEU A 40 -16.28 7.10 -5.32
N ALA A 41 -16.36 6.00 -6.06
CA ALA A 41 -15.23 5.44 -6.78
C ALA A 41 -14.68 6.40 -7.85
N ASN A 42 -15.57 7.16 -8.52
CA ASN A 42 -15.20 8.19 -9.49
C ASN A 42 -14.38 9.33 -8.86
N LEU A 43 -14.62 9.68 -7.59
CA LEU A 43 -13.78 10.68 -6.89
C LEU A 43 -12.32 10.24 -6.79
N PHE A 44 -12.08 8.93 -6.79
CA PHE A 44 -10.74 8.33 -6.78
C PHE A 44 -10.34 7.76 -8.15
N LEU A 45 -11.10 8.07 -9.21
CA LEU A 45 -10.89 7.57 -10.57
C LEU A 45 -10.96 6.04 -10.72
N MET A 46 -11.63 5.33 -9.83
CA MET A 46 -11.65 3.86 -9.80
C MET A 46 -12.98 3.25 -10.24
N HIS A 47 -12.93 1.96 -10.62
CA HIS A 47 -14.13 1.12 -10.70
C HIS A 47 -14.64 0.76 -9.30
N ALA A 48 -15.95 0.77 -9.08
CA ALA A 48 -16.54 0.54 -7.77
C ALA A 48 -16.14 -0.80 -7.12
N SER A 49 -15.90 -1.84 -7.92
CA SER A 49 -15.46 -3.15 -7.42
C SER A 49 -14.06 -3.15 -6.81
N LEU A 50 -13.21 -2.17 -7.15
CA LEU A 50 -11.84 -2.06 -6.63
C LEU A 50 -11.75 -1.12 -5.43
N LEU A 51 -12.78 -0.29 -5.21
CA LEU A 51 -12.81 0.70 -4.15
C LEU A 51 -12.66 0.09 -2.74
N PRO A 52 -13.34 -1.02 -2.38
CA PRO A 52 -13.22 -1.60 -1.04
C PRO A 52 -11.79 -2.01 -0.68
N ILE A 53 -11.03 -2.54 -1.65
CA ILE A 53 -9.63 -2.96 -1.45
C ILE A 53 -8.76 -1.74 -1.13
N GLY A 54 -8.88 -0.67 -1.92
CA GLY A 54 -8.17 0.58 -1.68
C GLY A 54 -8.53 1.20 -0.34
N LEU A 55 -9.81 1.18 0.03
CA LEU A 55 -10.31 1.69 1.32
C LEU A 55 -9.74 0.92 2.51
N CYS A 56 -9.72 -0.41 2.47
CA CYS A 56 -9.14 -1.22 3.54
C CYS A 56 -7.69 -0.82 3.84
N PHE A 57 -6.88 -0.67 2.79
CA PHE A 57 -5.47 -0.31 2.98
C PHE A 57 -5.29 1.16 3.39
N ALA A 58 -6.07 2.08 2.81
CA ALA A 58 -6.08 3.48 3.19
C ALA A 58 -6.42 3.67 4.67
N VAL A 59 -7.44 2.96 5.17
CA VAL A 59 -7.82 2.98 6.59
C VAL A 59 -6.69 2.42 7.45
N ALA A 60 -6.06 1.31 7.05
CA ALA A 60 -4.93 0.75 7.81
C ALA A 60 -3.74 1.69 7.90
N ILE A 61 -3.34 2.35 6.79
CA ILE A 61 -2.25 3.32 6.80
C ILE A 61 -2.62 4.55 7.64
N GLY A 62 -3.83 5.10 7.48
CA GLY A 62 -4.29 6.24 8.26
C GLY A 62 -4.34 5.93 9.75
N MET A 63 -4.95 4.80 10.13
CA MET A 63 -5.01 4.35 11.52
C MET A 63 -3.61 4.06 12.09
N GLY A 64 -2.73 3.42 11.33
CA GLY A 64 -1.36 3.17 11.75
C GLY A 64 -0.58 4.46 11.97
N CYS A 65 -0.68 5.42 11.06
CA CYS A 65 -0.09 6.75 11.23
C CYS A 65 -0.65 7.45 12.47
N TRP A 66 -1.97 7.38 12.70
CA TRP A 66 -2.61 8.00 13.85
C TRP A 66 -2.15 7.38 15.17
N LEU A 67 -2.04 6.05 15.23
CA LEU A 67 -1.56 5.34 16.42
C LEU A 67 -0.09 5.65 16.73
N VAL A 68 0.71 5.98 15.72
CA VAL A 68 2.14 6.30 15.87
C VAL A 68 2.37 7.79 16.20
N SER A 69 1.80 8.73 15.43
CA SER A 69 2.07 10.18 15.60
C SER A 69 0.98 10.98 16.31
N ARG A 70 -0.21 10.40 16.53
CA ARG A 70 -1.39 11.02 17.18
C ARG A 70 -1.96 12.27 16.49
N GLY A 71 -1.53 12.61 15.27
CA GLY A 71 -2.08 13.72 14.49
C GLY A 71 -3.22 13.28 13.55
N PRO A 72 -4.51 13.54 13.87
CA PRO A 72 -5.63 12.98 13.10
C PRO A 72 -5.70 13.51 11.66
N TRP A 73 -5.41 14.80 11.44
CA TRP A 73 -5.49 15.41 10.10
C TRP A 73 -4.41 14.89 9.14
N HIS A 74 -3.17 14.76 9.61
CA HIS A 74 -2.10 14.18 8.80
C HIS A 74 -2.36 12.70 8.50
N SER A 75 -2.96 11.97 9.45
CA SER A 75 -3.34 10.57 9.30
C SER A 75 -4.47 10.39 8.28
N LEU A 76 -5.46 11.29 8.28
CA LEU A 76 -6.49 11.35 7.25
C LEU A 76 -5.88 11.66 5.87
N GLY A 77 -4.95 12.61 5.80
CA GLY A 77 -4.19 12.90 4.60
C GLY A 77 -3.45 11.67 4.06
N ALA A 78 -2.76 10.93 4.94
CA ALA A 78 -2.07 9.70 4.58
C ALA A 78 -3.03 8.62 4.03
N ALA A 79 -4.22 8.48 4.62
CA ALA A 79 -5.25 7.57 4.12
C ALA A 79 -5.72 7.97 2.71
N LEU A 80 -6.05 9.26 2.49
CA LEU A 80 -6.49 9.75 1.19
C LEU A 80 -5.41 9.58 0.11
N VAL A 81 -4.16 9.89 0.42
CA VAL A 81 -3.03 9.68 -0.51
C VAL A 81 -2.84 8.20 -0.82
N THR A 82 -3.01 7.30 0.17
CA THR A 82 -2.95 5.85 -0.04
C THR A 82 -4.05 5.37 -1.00
N LEU A 83 -5.24 5.96 -0.92
CA LEU A 83 -6.35 5.63 -1.82
C LEU A 83 -6.05 6.07 -3.27
N TYR A 84 -5.45 7.25 -3.45
CA TYR A 84 -4.95 7.68 -4.78
C TYR A 84 -3.77 6.83 -5.27
N ALA A 85 -2.88 6.40 -4.37
CA ALA A 85 -1.78 5.49 -4.70
C ALA A 85 -2.31 4.18 -5.29
N TRP A 86 -3.33 3.62 -4.64
CA TRP A 86 -4.02 2.41 -5.10
C TRP A 86 -4.66 2.61 -6.47
N SER A 87 -5.42 3.69 -6.65
CA SER A 87 -6.01 4.03 -7.94
C SER A 87 -4.96 4.14 -9.05
N GLY A 88 -3.88 4.89 -8.83
CA GLY A 88 -2.83 5.04 -9.83
C GLY A 88 -2.12 3.71 -10.14
N ALA A 89 -1.88 2.85 -9.15
CA ALA A 89 -1.31 1.53 -9.35
C ALA A 89 -2.19 0.65 -10.26
N VAL A 90 -3.51 0.66 -10.05
CA VAL A 90 -4.48 -0.04 -10.91
C VAL A 90 -4.42 0.48 -12.35
N HIS A 91 -4.36 1.79 -12.55
CA HIS A 91 -4.26 2.36 -13.91
C HIS A 91 -2.94 2.01 -14.60
N ILE A 92 -1.83 1.98 -13.85
CA ILE A 92 -0.53 1.54 -14.38
C ILE A 92 -0.63 0.08 -14.80
N ALA A 93 -1.17 -0.80 -13.95
CA ALA A 93 -1.33 -2.21 -14.27
C ALA A 93 -2.16 -2.40 -15.55
N ILE A 94 -3.34 -1.79 -15.63
CA ILE A 94 -4.25 -1.88 -16.79
C ILE A 94 -3.60 -1.33 -18.06
N ARG A 95 -2.94 -0.16 -17.99
CA ARG A 95 -2.34 0.49 -19.16
C ARG A 95 -1.08 -0.21 -19.65
N THR A 96 -0.32 -0.84 -18.77
CA THR A 96 0.90 -1.54 -19.17
C THR A 96 0.60 -2.96 -19.68
N GLN A 97 -0.48 -3.59 -19.21
CA GLN A 97 -0.94 -4.94 -19.64
C GLN A 97 -1.57 -4.97 -21.05
N ARG A 98 -1.41 -3.92 -21.89
CA ARG A 98 -2.15 -3.71 -23.15
C ARG A 98 -2.13 -4.87 -24.16
N ASN A 99 -1.17 -5.80 -24.09
CA ASN A 99 -1.09 -6.94 -24.99
C ASN A 99 -1.18 -8.26 -24.21
N ILE A 100 -2.30 -8.98 -24.39
CA ILE A 100 -2.47 -10.35 -23.88
C ILE A 100 -1.41 -11.25 -24.54
N GLY A 101 -0.61 -11.93 -23.72
CA GLY A 101 0.44 -12.86 -24.19
C GLY A 101 1.88 -12.32 -24.11
N ASP A 102 2.06 -11.02 -23.84
CA ASP A 102 3.39 -10.42 -23.68
C ASP A 102 3.86 -10.48 -22.22
N GLU A 103 4.72 -11.46 -21.92
CA GLU A 103 5.30 -11.65 -20.59
C GLU A 103 6.05 -10.42 -20.07
N GLY A 104 6.78 -9.72 -20.96
CA GLY A 104 7.58 -8.56 -20.60
C GLY A 104 6.71 -7.42 -20.08
N HIS A 105 5.58 -7.18 -20.74
CA HIS A 105 4.62 -6.16 -20.33
C HIS A 105 3.91 -6.51 -19.02
N LEU A 106 3.58 -7.77 -18.77
CA LEU A 106 2.95 -8.17 -17.50
C LEU A 106 3.92 -8.03 -16.31
N VAL A 107 5.18 -8.41 -16.50
CA VAL A 107 6.23 -8.19 -15.50
C VAL A 107 6.44 -6.69 -15.26
N ALA A 108 6.55 -5.90 -16.32
CA ALA A 108 6.69 -4.45 -16.21
C ALA A 108 5.49 -3.80 -15.51
N ALA A 109 4.26 -4.23 -15.83
CA ALA A 109 3.03 -3.77 -15.18
C ALA A 109 3.06 -4.06 -13.67
N SER A 110 3.44 -5.29 -13.30
CA SER A 110 3.54 -5.74 -11.90
C SER A 110 4.54 -4.92 -11.10
N LEU A 111 5.75 -4.76 -11.64
CA LEU A 111 6.83 -3.99 -11.02
C LEU A 111 6.45 -2.51 -10.90
N ALA A 112 5.97 -1.90 -12.00
CA ALA A 112 5.66 -0.48 -12.04
C ALA A 112 4.47 -0.12 -11.15
N ALA A 113 3.39 -0.91 -11.18
CA ALA A 113 2.23 -0.69 -10.33
C ALA A 113 2.59 -0.85 -8.84
N GLY A 114 3.33 -1.91 -8.49
CA GLY A 114 3.80 -2.15 -7.13
C GLY A 114 4.74 -1.06 -6.61
N ALA A 115 5.70 -0.64 -7.44
CA ALA A 115 6.62 0.46 -7.13
C ALA A 115 5.88 1.78 -6.91
N PHE A 116 4.99 2.14 -7.85
CA PHE A 116 4.23 3.39 -7.79
C PHE A 116 3.33 3.44 -6.56
N GLY A 117 2.54 2.38 -6.32
CA GLY A 117 1.65 2.31 -5.17
C GLY A 117 2.41 2.47 -3.85
N ALA A 118 3.57 1.83 -3.74
CA ALA A 118 4.41 1.91 -2.55
C ALA A 118 5.05 3.30 -2.38
N ALA A 119 5.55 3.90 -3.47
CA ALA A 119 6.12 5.25 -3.47
C ALA A 119 5.13 6.28 -2.95
N VAL A 120 3.93 6.33 -3.55
CA VAL A 120 2.92 7.34 -3.22
C VAL A 120 2.37 7.11 -1.82
N THR A 121 2.15 5.86 -1.42
CA THR A 121 1.75 5.51 -0.04
C THR A 121 2.81 5.97 0.96
N HIS A 122 4.09 5.74 0.67
CA HIS A 122 5.21 6.20 1.50
C HIS A 122 5.20 7.73 1.63
N PHE A 123 5.06 8.46 0.52
CA PHE A 123 4.98 9.91 0.54
C PHE A 123 3.82 10.40 1.41
N GLY A 124 2.63 9.82 1.26
CA GLY A 124 1.46 10.12 2.08
C GLY A 124 1.72 9.89 3.57
N ALA A 125 2.26 8.72 3.92
CA ALA A 125 2.61 8.38 5.30
C ALA A 125 3.69 9.32 5.87
N SER A 126 4.65 9.75 5.06
CA SER A 126 5.75 10.64 5.48
C SER A 126 5.29 12.07 5.85
N VAL A 127 4.07 12.45 5.45
CA VAL A 127 3.43 13.68 5.94
C VAL A 127 3.08 13.54 7.42
N ALA A 128 2.55 12.38 7.82
CA ALA A 128 2.19 12.06 9.19
C ALA A 128 3.34 11.54 10.05
N LEU A 129 4.40 11.03 9.41
CA LEU A 129 5.58 10.41 10.02
C LEU A 129 6.85 11.06 9.43
N PRO A 130 7.24 12.27 9.89
CA PRO A 130 8.38 13.01 9.33
C PRO A 130 9.69 12.22 9.33
N GLU A 131 9.88 11.32 10.28
CA GLU A 131 11.04 10.43 10.42
C GLU A 131 11.22 9.52 9.20
N ALA A 132 10.14 9.21 8.49
CA ALA A 132 10.18 8.38 7.29
C ALA A 132 10.69 9.10 6.03
N ARG A 133 10.87 10.43 6.04
CA ARG A 133 11.14 11.27 4.84
C ARG A 133 12.51 11.07 4.17
N HIS A 134 13.35 10.16 4.65
CA HIS A 134 14.68 10.00 4.11
C HIS A 134 14.68 9.13 2.82
N TRP A 135 15.41 9.57 1.79
CA TRP A 135 15.41 8.93 0.46
C TRP A 135 15.70 7.42 0.49
N ARG A 136 16.56 6.96 1.42
CA ARG A 136 16.87 5.54 1.57
C ARG A 136 15.65 4.71 1.93
N ALA A 137 14.75 5.22 2.78
CA ALA A 137 13.54 4.50 3.14
C ALA A 137 12.57 4.45 1.98
N LEU A 138 12.38 5.58 1.28
CA LEU A 138 11.57 5.62 0.08
C LEU A 138 12.03 4.58 -0.95
N LEU A 139 13.34 4.51 -1.24
CA LEU A 139 13.86 3.51 -2.18
C LEU A 139 13.62 2.07 -1.72
N VAL A 140 13.79 1.78 -0.42
CA VAL A 140 13.49 0.45 0.11
C VAL A 140 12.00 0.15 -0.01
N THR A 141 11.12 1.10 0.32
CA THR A 141 9.66 0.93 0.15
C THR A 141 9.28 0.71 -1.31
N ILE A 142 9.88 1.45 -2.25
CA ILE A 142 9.68 1.25 -3.69
C ILE A 142 10.15 -0.14 -4.12
N ALA A 143 11.34 -0.56 -3.72
CA ALA A 143 11.88 -1.88 -4.04
C ALA A 143 11.01 -3.01 -3.48
N THR A 144 10.56 -2.88 -2.22
CA THR A 144 9.60 -3.79 -1.58
C THR A 144 8.29 -3.83 -2.36
N GLY A 145 7.74 -2.67 -2.71
CA GLY A 145 6.52 -2.56 -3.49
C GLY A 145 6.62 -3.21 -4.85
N ALA A 146 7.73 -3.01 -5.56
CA ALA A 146 8.00 -3.64 -6.85
C ALA A 146 8.12 -5.16 -6.71
N LEU A 147 8.95 -5.63 -5.77
CA LEU A 147 9.20 -7.06 -5.53
C LEU A 147 7.91 -7.81 -5.22
N PHE A 148 7.13 -7.34 -4.24
CA PHE A 148 5.85 -7.96 -3.90
C PHE A 148 4.75 -7.66 -4.93
N GLY A 149 4.94 -6.64 -5.77
CA GLY A 149 4.10 -6.39 -6.93
C GLY A 149 4.14 -7.53 -7.94
N LEU A 150 5.24 -8.29 -8.02
CA LEU A 150 5.35 -9.49 -8.87
C LEU A 150 4.36 -10.61 -8.50
N VAL A 151 3.75 -10.55 -7.31
CA VAL A 151 2.64 -11.45 -6.95
C VAL A 151 1.45 -11.23 -7.91
N PHE A 152 1.27 -10.01 -8.46
CA PHE A 152 0.28 -9.73 -9.51
C PHE A 152 0.54 -10.58 -10.77
N TYR A 153 1.79 -10.63 -11.25
CA TYR A 153 2.18 -11.48 -12.38
C TYR A 153 1.80 -12.94 -12.14
N ALA A 154 2.15 -13.49 -10.96
CA ALA A 154 1.85 -14.88 -10.63
C ALA A 154 0.34 -15.14 -10.55
N GLY A 155 -0.44 -14.17 -10.05
CA GLY A 155 -1.90 -14.24 -10.02
C GLY A 155 -2.56 -14.16 -11.40
N GLU A 156 -2.05 -13.31 -12.31
CA GLU A 156 -2.55 -13.23 -13.68
C GLU A 156 -2.23 -14.49 -14.49
N ARG A 157 -1.11 -15.16 -14.20
CA ARG A 157 -0.73 -16.45 -14.79
C ARG A 157 -1.45 -17.66 -14.17
N GLY A 158 -2.27 -17.45 -13.14
CA GLY A 158 -2.99 -18.52 -12.45
C GLY A 158 -2.07 -19.46 -11.64
N LEU A 159 -0.84 -19.05 -11.35
CA LEU A 159 0.09 -19.82 -10.51
C LEU A 159 -0.32 -19.79 -9.04
N ILE A 160 -0.98 -18.71 -8.63
CA ILE A 160 -1.51 -18.48 -7.28
C ILE A 160 -2.83 -17.71 -7.37
N ASP A 161 -3.58 -17.67 -6.27
CA ASP A 161 -4.76 -16.80 -6.17
C ASP A 161 -4.35 -15.32 -6.24
N ARG A 162 -5.01 -14.54 -7.10
CA ARG A 162 -4.79 -13.09 -7.26
C ARG A 162 -4.91 -12.31 -5.94
N ARG A 163 -5.74 -12.79 -5.02
CA ARG A 163 -5.96 -12.20 -3.68
C ARG A 163 -4.71 -12.28 -2.80
N ALA A 164 -3.77 -13.19 -3.09
CA ALA A 164 -2.50 -13.29 -2.38
C ALA A 164 -1.69 -11.99 -2.48
N LEU A 165 -1.87 -11.21 -3.56
CA LEU A 165 -1.25 -9.90 -3.71
C LEU A 165 -1.56 -9.00 -2.51
N PHE A 166 -2.81 -8.94 -2.07
CA PHE A 166 -3.20 -8.02 -0.99
C PHE A 166 -2.64 -8.46 0.35
N VAL A 167 -2.63 -9.77 0.62
CA VAL A 167 -2.14 -10.36 1.87
C VAL A 167 -0.63 -10.21 2.02
N VAL A 168 0.11 -10.12 0.92
CA VAL A 168 1.57 -10.03 0.95
C VAL A 168 2.05 -8.59 0.77
N TRP A 169 1.53 -7.87 -0.21
CA TRP A 169 2.02 -6.53 -0.59
C TRP A 169 1.68 -5.47 0.46
N GLN A 170 0.43 -5.44 0.94
CA GLN A 170 -0.03 -4.43 1.90
C GLN A 170 0.76 -4.46 3.23
N PRO A 171 0.92 -5.61 3.92
CA PRO A 171 1.73 -5.65 5.13
C PRO A 171 3.20 -5.37 4.86
N ALA A 172 3.79 -5.85 3.77
CA ALA A 172 5.20 -5.62 3.46
C ALA A 172 5.50 -4.12 3.29
N VAL A 173 4.70 -3.41 2.50
CA VAL A 173 4.85 -1.96 2.28
C VAL A 173 4.63 -1.20 3.58
N ALA A 174 3.55 -1.50 4.32
CA ALA A 174 3.24 -0.82 5.58
C ALA A 174 4.32 -1.06 6.65
N PHE A 175 4.83 -2.29 6.76
CA PHE A 175 5.91 -2.64 7.68
C PHE A 175 7.20 -1.85 7.39
N VAL A 176 7.60 -1.75 6.11
CA VAL A 176 8.79 -0.99 5.72
C VAL A 176 8.62 0.51 6.00
N ILE A 177 7.43 1.08 5.79
CA ILE A 177 7.11 2.46 6.18
C ILE A 177 7.28 2.63 7.71
N GLY A 178 6.76 1.69 8.50
CA GLY A 178 6.91 1.73 9.95
C GLY A 178 8.35 1.58 10.43
N LEU A 179 9.17 0.77 9.76
CA LEU A 179 10.61 0.67 10.02
C LEU A 179 11.36 1.99 9.74
N ALA A 180 10.88 2.79 8.79
CA ALA A 180 11.43 4.10 8.49
C ALA A 180 11.05 5.14 9.54
N ALA A 181 9.78 5.12 9.98
CA ALA A 181 9.26 6.02 11.01
C ALA A 181 9.88 5.82 12.41
N ALA A 182 10.54 4.69 12.61
CA ALA A 182 11.15 4.27 13.85
C ALA A 182 12.53 4.88 14.16
N ARG A 183 13.12 5.63 13.23
CA ARG A 183 14.46 6.19 13.43
C ARG A 183 14.37 7.54 14.15
N PRO A 184 15.13 7.74 15.25
CA PRO A 184 15.33 9.07 15.78
C PRO A 184 15.91 9.96 14.68
N ILE A 185 15.31 11.13 14.45
CA ILE A 185 15.99 12.23 13.77
C ILE A 185 17.25 12.46 14.58
N SER A 186 18.39 12.17 13.98
CA SER A 186 19.69 12.41 14.60
C SER A 186 19.69 13.86 15.07
N ASP A 187 19.91 14.04 16.36
CA ASP A 187 20.15 15.30 17.05
C ASP A 187 20.89 16.27 16.11
N PRO A 188 20.30 17.43 15.75
CA PRO A 188 21.00 18.40 14.93
C PRO A 188 22.09 19.01 15.80
N ARG A 189 23.34 18.58 15.57
CA ARG A 189 24.49 19.44 15.87
C ARG A 189 24.47 20.66 14.97
#